data_AF-A0A849SCX0-F1
#
_entry.id   AF-A0A849SCX0-F1
#
_cell.length_a   1.000
_cell.length_b   1.000
_cell.length_c   1.000
_cell.angle_alpha   90.00
_cell.angle_beta   90.00
_cell.angle_gamma   90.00
#
_symmetry.space_group_name_H-M   'P 1'
#
loop_
_entity.id
_entity.type
_entity.pdbx_description
1 polymer ?
#
loop_
_entity_poly.entity_id
_entity_poly.type
_entity_poly.pdbx_seq_one_letter_code
_entity_poly.pdbx_strand_id
1 'polypeptide(L)'
;QNDQSGKPVLSELRFQQLLASHDIDELYENLRRALMKIKRTANILSLADGVLHWAQEQHDKNQYDERPDRRFQFTWAKAYFSEVLTYSN
;
A
#
# COMPACT_ATOMS: atom_id res chain seq x y z
N GLN A 1 -3.23 -15.00 7.48
CA GLN A 1 -4.34 -15.97 7.67
C GLN A 1 -5.01 -16.17 6.33
N ASN A 2 -5.01 -17.41 5.85
CA ASN A 2 -5.25 -17.80 4.47
C ASN A 2 -6.75 -17.81 4.14
N ASP A 3 -7.14 -17.18 3.02
CA ASP A 3 -8.34 -17.59 2.28
C ASP A 3 -7.88 -18.61 1.23
N GLN A 4 -8.40 -19.82 1.30
CA GLN A 4 -7.98 -21.03 0.55
C GLN A 4 -8.23 -20.96 -0.97
N SER A 5 -8.32 -19.77 -1.56
CA SER A 5 -8.72 -19.54 -2.96
C SER A 5 -7.55 -19.24 -3.92
N GLY A 6 -6.30 -19.20 -3.42
CA GLY A 6 -5.12 -18.79 -4.20
C GLY A 6 -5.10 -17.29 -4.55
N LYS A 7 -6.03 -16.51 -4.00
CA LYS A 7 -6.14 -15.07 -4.24
C LYS A 7 -5.50 -14.28 -3.09
N PRO A 8 -4.87 -13.13 -3.37
CA PRO A 8 -4.35 -12.27 -2.32
C PRO A 8 -5.47 -11.75 -1.41
N VAL A 9 -5.19 -11.69 -0.10
CA VAL A 9 -6.15 -11.25 0.95
C VAL A 9 -6.69 -9.84 0.67
N LEU A 10 -5.82 -8.97 0.15
CA LEU A 10 -6.21 -7.71 -0.46
C LEU A 10 -6.20 -7.89 -1.97
N SER A 11 -7.34 -7.70 -2.63
CA SER A 11 -7.41 -7.77 -4.10
C SER A 11 -6.63 -6.62 -4.75
N GLU A 12 -6.05 -6.86 -5.92
CA GLU A 12 -5.25 -5.88 -6.66
C GLU A 12 -6.00 -4.57 -6.90
N LEU A 13 -7.27 -4.60 -7.31
CA LEU A 13 -8.08 -3.39 -7.51
C LEU A 13 -8.14 -2.51 -6.24
N ARG A 14 -8.31 -3.12 -5.06
CA ARG A 14 -8.36 -2.38 -3.79
C ARG A 14 -7.00 -1.82 -3.42
N PHE A 15 -5.94 -2.56 -3.75
CA PHE A 15 -4.58 -2.09 -3.55
C PHE A 15 -4.25 -0.91 -4.48
N GLN A 16 -4.66 -0.95 -5.75
CA GLN A 16 -4.52 0.17 -6.68
C GLN A 16 -5.31 1.41 -6.21
N GLN A 17 -6.55 1.23 -5.73
CA GLN A 17 -7.33 2.31 -5.13
C GLN A 17 -6.63 2.95 -3.93
N LEU A 18 -6.00 2.14 -3.08
CA LEU A 18 -5.20 2.64 -1.96
C LEU A 18 -4.02 3.50 -2.44
N LEU A 19 -3.26 3.04 -3.44
CA LEU A 19 -2.12 3.79 -3.99
C LEU A 19 -2.53 5.09 -4.70
N ALA A 20 -3.75 5.13 -5.23
CA ALA A 20 -4.31 6.27 -5.95
C ALA A 20 -5.01 7.29 -5.04
N SER A 21 -4.92 7.17 -3.72
CA SER A 21 -5.55 8.12 -2.79
C SER A 21 -4.98 9.54 -2.98
N HIS A 22 -5.86 10.51 -3.21
CA HIS A 22 -5.49 11.89 -3.58
C HIS A 22 -5.32 12.82 -2.38
N ASP A 23 -5.96 12.48 -1.26
CA ASP A 23 -5.87 13.21 -0.01
C ASP A 23 -5.80 12.26 1.20
N ILE A 24 -5.64 12.85 2.38
CA ILE A 24 -5.39 12.11 3.62
C ILE A 24 -6.64 11.36 4.08
N ASP A 25 -7.82 11.87 3.76
CA ASP A 25 -9.10 11.25 4.13
C ASP A 25 -9.33 9.99 3.29
N GLU A 26 -9.11 10.07 1.97
CA GLU A 26 -9.12 8.93 1.06
C GLU A 26 -8.10 7.87 1.47
N LEU A 27 -6.86 8.30 1.80
CA LEU A 27 -5.81 7.38 2.25
C LEU A 27 -6.24 6.67 3.54
N TYR A 28 -6.74 7.41 4.53
CA TYR A 28 -7.18 6.87 5.80
C TYR A 28 -8.31 5.85 5.62
N GLU A 29 -9.32 6.17 4.80
CA GLU A 29 -10.43 5.26 4.52
C GLU A 29 -9.95 3.97 3.85
N ASN A 30 -9.11 4.10 2.83
CA ASN A 30 -8.57 2.96 2.08
C ASN A 30 -7.67 2.09 2.96
N LEU A 31 -6.81 2.69 3.78
CA LEU A 31 -5.97 1.98 4.76
C LEU A 31 -6.83 1.24 5.77
N ARG A 32 -7.84 1.90 6.35
CA ARG A 32 -8.74 1.27 7.31
C ARG A 32 -9.45 0.05 6.69
N ARG A 33 -9.94 0.16 5.46
CA ARG A 33 -10.58 -0.96 4.74
C ARG A 33 -9.59 -2.10 4.47
N ALA A 34 -8.36 -1.78 4.06
CA ALA A 34 -7.29 -2.76 3.83
C ALA A 34 -6.89 -3.49 5.13
N LEU A 35 -6.71 -2.75 6.23
CA LEU A 35 -6.40 -3.29 7.56
C LEU A 35 -7.49 -4.24 8.06
N MET A 36 -8.77 -3.90 7.84
CA MET A 36 -9.88 -4.78 8.17
C MET A 36 -9.83 -6.09 7.37
N LYS A 37 -9.41 -6.06 6.10
CA LYS A 37 -9.25 -7.27 5.28
C LYS A 37 -8.13 -8.19 5.76
N ILE A 38 -7.00 -7.62 6.19
CA ILE A 38 -5.89 -8.41 6.76
C ILE A 38 -6.07 -8.71 8.25
N LYS A 39 -7.28 -8.56 8.81
CA LYS A 39 -7.56 -8.80 10.24
C LYS A 39 -6.61 -8.05 11.18
N ARG A 40 -6.22 -6.83 10.79
CA ARG A 40 -5.35 -5.92 11.56
C ARG A 40 -3.94 -6.46 11.83
N THR A 41 -3.44 -7.38 11.01
CA THR A 41 -2.10 -7.98 11.21
C THR A 41 -0.99 -7.27 10.43
N ALA A 42 -1.04 -5.94 10.27
CA ALA A 42 0.02 -5.18 9.60
C ALA A 42 1.23 -4.96 10.52
N ASN A 43 2.43 -4.92 9.93
CA ASN A 43 3.60 -4.36 10.60
C ASN A 43 3.39 -2.84 10.76
N ILE A 44 3.34 -2.38 12.02
CA ILE A 44 3.00 -0.98 12.32
C ILE A 44 4.09 0.01 11.90
N LEU A 45 5.36 -0.40 11.92
CA LEU A 45 6.47 0.46 11.51
C LEU A 45 6.42 0.67 9.99
N SER A 46 6.27 -0.41 9.21
CA SER A 46 6.13 -0.30 7.75
C SER A 46 4.89 0.51 7.34
N LEU A 47 3.81 0.42 8.11
CA LEU A 47 2.61 1.23 7.89
C LEU A 47 2.89 2.71 8.15
N ALA A 48 3.54 3.04 9.27
CA ALA A 48 3.89 4.43 9.62
C ALA A 48 4.85 5.04 8.60
N ASP A 49 5.90 4.32 8.21
CA ASP A 49 6.86 4.77 7.19
C ASP A 49 6.18 5.06 5.85
N GLY A 50 5.24 4.20 5.43
CA GLY A 50 4.49 4.42 4.20
C GLY A 50 3.59 5.65 4.26
N VAL A 51 2.87 5.86 5.37
CA VAL A 51 2.03 7.05 5.56
C VAL A 51 2.88 8.33 5.57
N LEU A 52 4.04 8.31 6.22
CA LEU A 52 4.97 9.44 6.23
C LEU A 52 5.50 9.77 4.83
N HIS A 53 5.91 8.77 4.05
CA HIS A 53 6.35 8.98 2.66
C HIS A 53 5.23 9.52 1.78
N TRP A 54 4.01 8.97 1.89
CA TRP A 54 2.86 9.51 1.16
C TRP A 54 2.62 10.98 1.51
N ALA A 55 2.65 11.33 2.81
CA ALA A 55 2.42 12.71 3.24
C ALA A 55 3.50 13.67 2.74
N GLN A 56 4.77 13.25 2.71
CA GLN A 56 5.87 14.02 2.15
C GLN A 56 5.66 14.28 0.65
N GLU A 57 5.31 13.25 -0.12
CA GLU A 57 5.05 13.39 -1.56
C GLU A 57 3.85 14.30 -1.87
N GLN A 58 2.80 14.27 -1.04
CA GLN A 58 1.63 15.13 -1.22
C GLN A 58 1.89 16.58 -0.83
N HIS A 59 2.70 16.81 0.20
CA HIS A 59 3.08 18.14 0.64
C HIS A 59 3.96 18.83 -0.40
N ASP A 60 4.86 18.07 -1.01
CA ASP A 60 5.90 18.58 -1.91
C ASP A 60 5.70 18.03 -3.33
N LYS A 61 4.57 18.39 -3.97
CA LYS A 61 4.20 17.91 -5.32
C LYS A 61 5.22 18.22 -6.43
N ASN A 62 6.19 19.10 -6.16
CA ASN A 62 7.30 19.44 -7.06
C ASN A 62 8.64 18.80 -6.67
N GLN A 63 8.69 18.08 -5.55
CA GLN A 63 9.87 17.39 -5.01
C GLN A 63 9.55 15.90 -4.88
N TYR A 64 9.44 15.23 -6.02
CA TYR A 64 9.50 13.77 -6.03
C TYR A 64 10.95 13.33 -5.81
N ASP A 65 11.18 12.26 -5.05
CA ASP A 65 12.50 11.64 -5.04
C ASP A 65 12.81 11.21 -6.49
N GLU A 66 13.95 11.65 -7.01
CA GLU A 66 14.43 11.32 -8.35
C GLU A 66 14.58 9.80 -8.51
N ARG A 67 14.79 9.10 -7.39
CA ARG A 67 14.86 7.64 -7.33
C ARG A 67 13.46 7.03 -7.17
N PRO A 68 12.96 6.31 -8.20
CA PRO A 68 11.63 5.70 -8.14
C PRO A 68 11.49 4.70 -7.00
N ASP A 69 12.56 4.01 -6.61
CA ASP A 69 12.60 3.02 -5.53
C ASP A 69 12.39 3.60 -4.13
N ARG A 70 12.36 4.92 -4.01
CA ARG A 70 12.09 5.64 -2.77
C ARG A 70 10.69 6.23 -2.71
N ARG A 71 9.94 6.15 -3.82
CA ARG A 71 8.58 6.67 -3.86
C ARG A 71 7.62 5.72 -3.15
N PHE A 72 6.64 6.28 -2.46
CA PHE A 72 5.60 5.55 -1.73
C PHE A 72 4.92 4.52 -2.65
N GLN A 73 4.40 4.99 -3.79
CA GLN A 73 3.66 4.13 -4.72
C GLN A 73 4.51 2.96 -5.23
N PHE A 74 5.78 3.22 -5.57
CA PHE A 74 6.68 2.17 -6.06
C PHE A 74 7.03 1.17 -4.96
N THR A 75 7.41 1.65 -3.78
CA THR A 75 7.83 0.80 -2.65
C THR A 75 6.71 -0.15 -2.25
N TRP A 76 5.49 0.38 -2.14
CA TRP A 76 4.32 -0.41 -1.79
C TRP A 76 3.90 -1.34 -2.92
N ALA A 77 3.90 -0.89 -4.18
CA ALA A 77 3.59 -1.74 -5.32
C ALA A 77 4.56 -2.92 -5.42
N LYS A 78 5.86 -2.66 -5.30
CA LYS A 78 6.90 -3.70 -5.29
C LYS A 78 6.64 -4.72 -4.19
N ALA A 79 6.37 -4.29 -2.96
CA ALA A 79 6.07 -5.19 -1.84
C ALA A 79 4.82 -6.06 -2.11
N TYR A 80 3.71 -5.44 -2.54
CA TYR A 80 2.47 -6.14 -2.83
C TYR A 80 2.63 -7.16 -3.97
N PHE A 81 3.20 -6.75 -5.10
CA PHE A 81 3.33 -7.64 -6.26
C PHE A 81 4.37 -8.75 -6.06
N SER A 82 5.43 -8.51 -5.26
CA SER A 82 6.36 -9.58 -4.88
C SER A 82 5.65 -10.70 -4.11
N GLU A 83 4.74 -10.32 -3.20
CA GLU A 83 3.91 -11.27 -2.47
C GLU A 83 2.93 -11.98 -3.41
N VAL A 84 2.17 -11.25 -4.23
CA VAL A 84 1.22 -11.83 -5.19
C VAL A 84 1.87 -12.87 -6.11
N LEU A 85 3.06 -12.55 -6.65
CA LEU A 85 3.81 -13.46 -7.52
C LEU A 85 4.27 -14.73 -6.79
N THR A 86 4.48 -14.66 -5.48
CA THR A 86 4.82 -15.82 -4.65
C THR A 86 3.61 -16.75 -4.47
N TYR A 87 2.37 -16.23 -4.51
CA TYR A 87 1.15 -17.05 -4.43
C TYR A 87 0.74 -17.68 -5.78
N SER A 88 1.30 -17.22 -6.90
CA SER A 88 0.98 -17.73 -8.24
C SER A 88 1.89 -18.87 -8.74
N ASN A 89 2.92 -19.24 -7.97
CA ASN A 89 3.81 -20.38 -8.21
C ASN A 89 3.52 -21.52 -7.24
#